data_AF-A0A354FWW9-F1
#
_entry.id   AF-A0A354FWW9-F1
#
_cell.length_a   1.000
_cell.length_b   1.000
_cell.length_c   1.000
_cell.angle_alpha   90.00
_cell.angle_beta   90.00
_cell.angle_gamma   90.00
#
_symmetry.space_group_name_H-M   'P 1'
#
loop_
_entity.id
_entity.type
_entity.pdbx_description
1 polymer ?
#
loop_
_entity_poly.entity_id
_entity_poly.type
_entity_poly.pdbx_seq_one_letter_code
_entity_poly.pdbx_strand_id
1 'polypeptide(L)'
;MASDLKGKTPSLYLRHTFEVSAGQAASLADLILTTEFDDGIIVLINGNEAVRCNLGAPGMFIYSDQLAFNEDATEGNPTVLNLGRASDLLVEGENTIAVQVVNRDPDSPLFFDGALRIDAGISLINIVSKDFSSANGSSITHTNSGGLISNITTGTLRSGGWLDQSPSVRSGSNWTDFKVGVLSDPGAGENGDGAITYTLSGRGTEDEATLLFPPVDMSAHWIPGAITALNLNETRISFLYQGSPGTVFDFVAESGDGLISASGFPVVAASSDETLGYWRFDDGVASNGAVVLVAKDSSSNGFNAIPTSRGGGTYSNDVPGTIIFDPLANAARSNQFSMDVSASNRRLAVPNKSAFNTSFTIEMFVKINGEPAGYHTFLRRNAGSNSRWQIDFDHG
;
A
#
# COMPACT_ATOMS: atom_id res chain seq x y z
N MET A 1 12.52 21.10 -1.28
CA MET A 1 12.29 21.73 0.04
C MET A 1 13.55 22.34 0.62
N ALA A 2 14.72 21.68 0.62
CA ALA A 2 15.96 22.22 1.21
C ALA A 2 16.37 23.64 0.71
N SER A 3 16.19 23.96 -0.58
CA SER A 3 16.50 25.28 -1.16
C SER A 3 15.53 26.41 -0.77
N ASP A 4 14.38 26.06 -0.19
CA ASP A 4 13.32 27.00 0.17
C ASP A 4 13.41 27.47 1.62
N LEU A 5 14.15 26.75 2.46
CA LEU A 5 14.34 27.06 3.89
C LEU A 5 15.70 27.71 4.16
N LYS A 6 16.78 27.17 3.57
CA LYS A 6 18.16 27.62 3.78
C LYS A 6 18.34 29.11 3.47
N GLY A 7 18.84 29.86 4.45
CA GLY A 7 19.10 31.31 4.39
C GLY A 7 17.84 32.19 4.32
N LYS A 8 16.63 31.60 4.50
CA LYS A 8 15.34 32.30 4.36
C LYS A 8 14.51 32.28 5.63
N THR A 9 14.39 31.12 6.28
CA THR A 9 13.64 30.96 7.53
C THR A 9 14.31 29.89 8.39
N PRO A 10 14.47 30.11 9.70
CA PRO A 10 14.97 29.08 10.60
C PRO A 10 13.90 28.03 10.93
N SER A 11 12.61 28.31 10.69
CA SER A 11 11.52 27.44 11.13
C SER A 11 10.86 26.67 9.98
N LEU A 12 10.53 25.40 10.26
CA LEU A 12 9.67 24.52 9.47
C LEU A 12 8.48 24.07 10.32
N TYR A 13 7.27 24.18 9.77
CA TYR A 13 6.04 23.72 10.40
C TYR A 13 5.43 22.58 9.61
N LEU A 14 5.19 21.45 10.27
CA LEU A 14 4.60 20.24 9.70
C LEU A 14 3.33 19.87 10.46
N ARG A 15 2.36 19.31 9.77
CA ARG A 15 1.12 18.81 10.37
C ARG A 15 0.62 17.59 9.61
N HIS A 16 0.20 16.58 10.35
CA HIS A 16 -0.34 15.35 9.80
C HIS A 16 -1.51 14.86 10.67
N THR A 17 -2.55 14.34 10.02
CA THR A 17 -3.69 13.72 10.68
C THR A 17 -3.58 12.20 10.61
N PHE A 18 -4.02 11.50 11.65
CA PHE A 18 -3.99 10.04 11.73
C PHE A 18 -5.17 9.51 12.56
N GLU A 19 -5.64 8.31 12.24
CA GLU A 19 -6.75 7.66 12.93
C GLU A 19 -6.26 6.85 14.14
N VAL A 20 -7.03 6.91 15.24
CA VAL A 20 -6.74 6.21 16.50
C VAL A 20 -7.97 5.45 16.97
N SER A 21 -7.82 4.15 17.24
CA SER A 21 -8.89 3.32 17.80
C SER A 21 -9.21 3.65 19.26
N ALA A 22 -10.42 3.32 19.73
CA ALA A 22 -10.80 3.43 21.13
C ALA A 22 -9.78 2.79 22.09
N GLY A 23 -9.22 1.63 21.73
CA GLY A 23 -8.23 0.92 22.55
C GLY A 23 -6.91 1.66 22.67
N GLN A 24 -6.46 2.29 21.58
CA GLN A 24 -5.24 3.11 21.57
C GLN A 24 -5.45 4.42 22.36
N ALA A 25 -6.60 5.08 22.17
CA ALA A 25 -6.95 6.29 22.91
C ALA A 25 -7.16 6.02 24.41
N ALA A 26 -7.55 4.81 24.80
CA ALA A 26 -7.67 4.41 26.20
C ALA A 26 -6.35 3.86 26.80
N SER A 27 -5.26 3.80 26.02
CA SER A 27 -4.03 3.16 26.45
C SER A 27 -3.33 3.93 27.57
N LEU A 28 -2.99 3.23 28.65
CA LEU A 28 -2.21 3.77 29.76
C LEU A 28 -0.69 3.76 29.52
N ALA A 29 -0.27 3.28 28.35
CA ALA A 29 1.13 3.28 27.94
C ALA A 29 1.55 4.64 27.37
N ASP A 30 2.86 4.87 27.33
CA ASP A 30 3.42 6.12 26.85
C ASP A 30 3.40 6.21 25.32
N LEU A 31 3.15 7.39 24.80
CA LEU A 31 3.29 7.73 23.40
C LEU A 31 4.76 8.14 23.17
N ILE A 32 5.43 7.44 22.26
CA ILE A 32 6.85 7.61 21.97
C ILE A 32 7.02 8.11 20.54
N LEU A 33 7.80 9.16 20.38
CA LEU A 33 8.28 9.64 19.08
C LEU A 33 9.76 9.29 18.96
N THR A 34 10.10 8.39 18.04
CA THR A 34 11.48 8.24 17.58
C THR A 34 11.68 9.23 16.45
N THR A 35 12.62 10.15 16.60
CA THR A 35 12.76 11.27 15.67
C THR A 35 14.22 11.64 15.45
N GLU A 36 14.47 12.19 14.27
CA GLU A 36 15.65 12.97 13.99
C GLU A 36 15.26 14.43 13.77
N PHE A 37 15.99 15.37 14.37
CA PHE A 37 15.79 16.81 14.17
C PHE A 37 17.13 17.57 14.25
N ASP A 38 17.13 18.76 13.67
CA ASP A 38 18.23 19.72 13.71
C ASP A 38 17.61 21.13 13.62
N ASP A 39 17.69 22.04 14.60
CA ASP A 39 18.41 22.00 15.88
C ASP A 39 17.47 21.89 17.11
N GLY A 40 16.22 22.29 16.95
CA GLY A 40 15.21 22.35 18.00
C GLY A 40 13.85 21.92 17.49
N ILE A 41 13.02 21.37 18.37
CA ILE A 41 11.73 20.79 18.00
C ILE A 41 10.67 21.10 19.08
N ILE A 42 9.43 21.33 18.64
CA ILE A 42 8.21 21.26 19.46
C ILE A 42 7.26 20.29 18.80
N VAL A 43 6.72 19.35 19.57
CA VAL A 43 5.70 18.41 19.10
C VAL A 43 4.40 18.68 19.85
N LEU A 44 3.32 18.81 19.09
CA LEU A 44 1.98 18.97 19.60
C LEU A 44 1.11 17.81 19.13
N ILE A 45 0.30 17.27 20.04
CA ILE A 45 -0.73 16.28 19.74
C ILE A 45 -2.09 16.92 20.07
N ASN A 46 -2.97 17.00 19.07
CA ASN A 46 -4.29 17.64 19.17
C ASN A 46 -4.23 19.07 19.73
N GLY A 47 -3.16 19.80 19.41
CA GLY A 47 -2.93 21.16 19.88
C GLY A 47 -2.31 21.28 21.28
N ASN A 48 -2.06 20.16 21.98
CA ASN A 48 -1.36 20.14 23.26
C ASN A 48 0.15 19.90 23.04
N GLU A 49 1.00 20.77 23.56
CA GLU A 49 2.46 20.59 23.55
C GLU A 49 2.82 19.36 24.39
N ALA A 50 3.39 18.34 23.73
CA ALA A 50 3.75 17.08 24.37
C ALA A 50 5.24 17.02 24.72
N VAL A 51 6.11 17.54 23.85
CA VAL A 51 7.55 17.65 24.13
C VAL A 51 8.16 18.84 23.40
N ARG A 52 9.27 19.35 23.94
CA ARG A 52 10.12 20.34 23.28
C ARG A 52 11.59 20.11 23.57
N CYS A 53 12.44 20.43 22.59
CA CYS A 53 13.90 20.42 22.74
C CYS A 53 14.46 21.75 22.21
N ASN A 54 15.45 22.31 22.92
CA ASN A 54 16.22 23.49 22.53
C ASN A 54 15.43 24.78 22.23
N LEU A 55 14.16 24.87 22.63
CA LEU A 55 13.28 26.02 22.34
C LEU A 55 12.79 26.76 23.59
N GLY A 56 13.44 26.57 24.74
CA GLY A 56 13.19 27.30 25.99
C GLY A 56 12.24 26.59 26.96
N ALA A 57 11.57 27.33 27.85
CA ALA A 57 10.65 26.76 28.85
C ALA A 57 9.30 26.29 28.25
N PRO A 58 8.66 25.22 28.77
CA PRO A 58 7.38 24.71 28.26
C PRO A 58 6.29 25.77 28.09
N GLY A 59 5.54 25.69 26.98
CA GLY A 59 4.44 26.61 26.67
C GLY A 59 4.88 28.03 26.24
N MET A 60 6.18 28.30 26.13
CA MET A 60 6.63 29.56 25.51
C MET A 60 6.34 29.56 24.02
N PHE A 61 5.71 30.63 23.56
CA PHE A 61 5.51 30.88 22.14
C PHE A 61 6.84 31.10 21.43
N ILE A 62 7.05 30.42 20.30
CA ILE A 62 8.24 30.54 19.47
C ILE A 62 7.88 31.19 18.14
N TYR A 63 8.47 32.35 17.89
CA TYR A 63 8.26 33.10 16.66
C TYR A 63 8.88 32.38 15.46
N SER A 64 8.36 32.64 14.26
CA SER A 64 8.83 31.98 13.03
C SER A 64 10.29 32.27 12.67
N ASP A 65 10.82 33.40 13.12
CA ASP A 65 12.19 33.87 12.92
C ASP A 65 13.09 33.66 14.16
N GLN A 66 12.53 33.08 15.24
CA GLN A 66 13.31 32.76 16.42
C GLN A 66 14.22 31.58 16.13
N LEU A 67 15.48 31.69 16.53
CA LEU A 67 16.48 30.63 16.41
C LEU A 67 16.36 29.65 17.59
N ALA A 68 16.78 28.40 17.38
CA ALA A 68 16.98 27.46 18.48
C ALA A 68 18.03 28.00 19.47
N PHE A 69 17.87 27.70 20.76
CA PHE A 69 18.79 28.20 21.80
C PHE A 69 20.11 27.43 21.85
N ASN A 70 20.10 26.16 21.45
CA ASN A 70 21.27 25.28 21.40
C ASN A 70 21.40 24.68 20.00
N GLU A 71 22.61 24.17 19.69
CA GLU A 71 22.84 23.33 18.50
C GLU A 71 22.66 21.88 18.90
N ASP A 72 21.92 21.12 18.12
CA ASP A 72 21.74 19.68 18.33
C ASP A 72 21.20 19.03 17.05
N ALA A 73 22.02 18.20 16.42
CA ALA A 73 21.64 17.46 15.23
C ALA A 73 21.66 15.97 15.55
N THR A 74 20.49 15.33 15.42
CA THR A 74 20.36 13.88 15.61
C THR A 74 20.32 13.14 14.27
N GLU A 75 20.69 13.78 13.16
CA GLU A 75 20.74 13.18 11.82
C GLU A 75 21.65 11.93 11.82
N GLY A 76 21.11 10.80 11.37
CA GLY A 76 21.77 9.49 11.40
C GLY A 76 21.89 8.85 12.79
N ASN A 77 21.36 9.48 13.85
CA ASN A 77 21.30 8.96 15.21
C ASN A 77 19.95 9.29 15.87
N PRO A 78 18.86 8.60 15.52
CA PRO A 78 17.51 8.92 16.01
C PRO A 78 17.43 8.93 17.53
N THR A 79 16.77 9.95 18.07
CA THR A 79 16.50 10.06 19.51
C THR A 79 15.08 9.62 19.84
N VAL A 80 14.87 9.18 21.07
CA VAL A 80 13.58 8.70 21.57
C VAL A 80 12.99 9.72 22.53
N LEU A 81 11.91 10.37 22.11
CA LEU A 81 11.17 11.32 22.92
C LEU A 81 9.92 10.66 23.49
N ASN A 82 9.80 10.64 24.82
CA ASN A 82 8.57 10.25 25.49
C ASN A 82 7.63 11.46 25.55
N LEU A 83 6.48 11.36 24.88
CA LEU A 83 5.48 12.43 24.79
C LEU A 83 4.54 12.44 26.00
N GLY A 84 4.57 11.40 26.83
CA GLY A 84 3.63 11.16 27.93
C GLY A 84 2.61 10.09 27.59
N ARG A 85 1.64 9.88 28.47
CA ARG A 85 0.67 8.79 28.33
C ARG A 85 -0.25 9.00 27.12
N ALA A 86 -0.46 7.94 26.34
CA ALA A 86 -1.33 7.98 25.16
C ALA A 86 -2.75 8.45 25.48
N SER A 87 -3.34 7.98 26.59
CA SER A 87 -4.67 8.40 27.05
C SER A 87 -4.81 9.88 27.42
N ASP A 88 -3.69 10.57 27.63
CA ASP A 88 -3.71 11.99 28.00
C ASP A 88 -3.63 12.87 26.74
N LEU A 89 -3.23 12.31 25.60
CA LEU A 89 -2.94 13.04 24.36
C LEU A 89 -3.87 12.67 23.20
N LEU A 90 -4.31 11.41 23.12
CA LEU A 90 -5.07 10.87 22.00
C LEU A 90 -6.57 10.80 22.29
N VAL A 91 -7.37 10.93 21.23
CA VAL A 91 -8.82 10.70 21.24
C VAL A 91 -9.17 9.57 20.26
N GLU A 92 -10.32 8.92 20.43
CA GLU A 92 -10.82 7.98 19.41
C GLU A 92 -11.18 8.75 18.13
N GLY A 93 -10.79 8.22 16.96
CA GLY A 93 -10.97 8.83 15.64
C GLY A 93 -9.76 9.65 15.19
N GLU A 94 -10.02 10.72 14.43
CA GLU A 94 -8.98 11.59 13.87
C GLU A 94 -8.21 12.34 14.97
N ASN A 95 -6.88 12.21 14.93
CA ASN A 95 -5.93 12.94 15.75
C ASN A 95 -5.00 13.75 14.85
N THR A 96 -4.41 14.81 15.39
CA THR A 96 -3.44 15.65 14.68
C THR A 96 -2.12 15.68 15.42
N ILE A 97 -1.03 15.36 14.73
CA ILE A 97 0.32 15.72 15.15
C ILE A 97 0.77 16.97 14.41
N ALA A 98 1.34 17.93 15.13
CA ALA A 98 2.00 19.09 14.57
C ALA A 98 3.41 19.20 15.12
N VAL A 99 4.35 19.60 14.27
CA VAL A 99 5.76 19.75 14.63
C VAL A 99 6.25 21.11 14.15
N GLN A 100 6.94 21.84 15.04
CA GLN A 100 7.75 22.99 14.68
C GLN A 100 9.22 22.62 14.87
N VAL A 101 9.98 22.58 13.78
CA VAL A 101 11.43 22.40 13.80
C VAL A 101 12.10 23.74 13.54
N VAL A 102 13.17 24.03 14.25
CA VAL A 102 13.83 25.34 14.24
C VAL A 102 15.34 25.15 14.22
N ASN A 103 16.01 25.77 13.25
CA ASN A 103 17.45 25.88 13.20
C ASN A 103 17.97 26.96 14.14
N ARG A 104 19.17 26.75 14.65
CA ARG A 104 19.98 27.80 15.27
C ARG A 104 20.72 28.62 14.21
N ASP A 105 21.24 27.98 13.18
CA ASP A 105 21.86 28.66 12.03
C ASP A 105 20.94 28.56 10.79
N PRO A 106 20.31 29.68 10.36
CA PRO A 106 19.46 29.70 9.17
C PRO A 106 20.19 29.30 7.89
N ASP A 107 21.53 29.44 7.85
CA ASP A 107 22.34 29.05 6.69
C ASP A 107 22.73 27.56 6.70
N SER A 108 22.35 26.81 7.74
CA SER A 108 22.47 25.35 7.79
C SER A 108 21.26 24.64 7.16
N PRO A 109 21.41 23.38 6.71
CA PRO A 109 20.26 22.53 6.41
C PRO A 109 19.34 22.38 7.63
N LEU A 110 18.05 22.16 7.39
CA LEU A 110 17.08 21.81 8.42
C LEU A 110 16.59 20.40 8.14
N PHE A 111 16.56 19.55 9.16
CA PHE A 111 16.19 18.14 9.03
C PHE A 111 15.06 17.76 9.99
N PHE A 112 14.17 16.88 9.53
CA PHE A 112 13.16 16.25 10.37
C PHE A 112 12.78 14.88 9.80
N ASP A 113 12.82 13.86 10.65
CA ASP A 113 12.15 12.58 10.45
C ASP A 113 11.50 12.11 11.75
N GLY A 114 10.43 11.33 11.69
CA GLY A 114 9.69 10.93 12.88
C GLY A 114 8.76 9.74 12.70
N ALA A 115 8.84 8.81 13.65
CA ALA A 115 7.93 7.67 13.80
C ALA A 115 7.28 7.68 15.18
N LEU A 116 5.94 7.71 15.20
CA LEU A 116 5.13 7.75 16.42
C LEU A 116 4.60 6.35 16.76
N ARG A 117 4.70 5.93 18.02
CA ARG A 117 4.17 4.65 18.51
C ARG A 117 3.64 4.75 19.94
N ILE A 118 2.73 3.86 20.32
CA ILE A 118 2.38 3.64 21.73
C ILE A 118 3.28 2.54 22.28
N ASP A 119 3.98 2.82 23.37
CA ASP A 119 4.90 1.91 24.06
C ASP A 119 4.17 0.99 25.04
N ALA A 120 3.18 0.25 24.53
CA ALA A 120 2.40 -0.69 25.32
C ALA A 120 3.16 -1.97 25.71
N GLY A 121 4.50 -1.94 25.76
CA GLY A 121 5.33 -3.12 25.95
C GLY A 121 5.34 -4.06 24.75
N ILE A 122 4.92 -3.58 23.57
CA ILE A 122 4.94 -4.35 22.33
C ILE A 122 6.39 -4.42 21.85
N SER A 123 7.07 -5.51 22.17
CA SER A 123 8.32 -5.83 21.49
C SER A 123 7.96 -6.25 20.07
N LEU A 124 8.37 -5.48 19.07
CA LEU A 124 8.35 -5.95 17.69
C LEU A 124 9.29 -7.15 17.61
N ILE A 125 8.71 -8.34 17.56
CA ILE A 125 9.49 -9.56 17.34
C ILE A 125 9.85 -9.55 15.86
N ASN A 126 11.13 -9.36 15.57
CA ASN A 126 11.65 -9.63 14.24
C ASN A 126 11.59 -11.15 14.01
N ILE A 127 10.51 -11.59 13.37
CA ILE A 127 10.26 -13.00 13.08
C ILE A 127 11.23 -13.49 12.01
N VAL A 128 11.52 -12.65 11.03
CA VAL A 128 12.43 -12.95 9.93
C VAL A 128 12.92 -11.67 9.28
N SER A 129 14.24 -11.59 9.07
CA SER A 129 14.88 -10.54 8.30
C SER A 129 15.88 -11.16 7.32
N LYS A 130 16.08 -10.47 6.19
CA LYS A 130 17.03 -10.85 5.14
C LYS A 130 17.84 -9.61 4.78
N ASP A 131 19.13 -9.66 5.13
CA ASP A 131 20.09 -8.56 4.93
C ASP A 131 20.99 -8.74 3.72
N PHE A 132 20.81 -9.85 2.98
CA PHE A 132 21.61 -10.22 1.80
C PHE A 132 23.14 -10.14 2.01
N SER A 133 23.61 -10.23 3.25
CA SER A 133 25.03 -10.22 3.66
C SER A 133 25.88 -11.27 2.95
N SER A 134 25.22 -12.26 2.39
CA SER A 134 25.83 -13.36 1.65
C SER A 134 25.92 -13.12 0.14
N ALA A 135 25.68 -11.90 -0.34
CA ALA A 135 25.75 -11.59 -1.76
C ALA A 135 27.15 -11.81 -2.33
N ASN A 136 27.26 -12.36 -3.55
CA ASN A 136 28.54 -12.84 -4.07
C ASN A 136 28.82 -12.51 -5.54
N GLY A 137 28.04 -11.62 -6.15
CA GLY A 137 28.20 -11.20 -7.55
C GLY A 137 27.63 -12.17 -8.57
N SER A 138 27.07 -13.31 -8.13
CA SER A 138 26.39 -14.24 -9.03
C SER A 138 25.07 -13.66 -9.54
N SER A 139 24.67 -14.05 -10.74
CA SER A 139 23.45 -13.54 -11.37
C SER A 139 22.70 -14.60 -12.16
N ILE A 140 21.39 -14.37 -12.33
CA ILE A 140 20.54 -15.12 -13.24
C ILE A 140 19.94 -14.13 -14.23
N THR A 141 20.08 -14.41 -15.52
CA THR A 141 19.43 -13.66 -16.59
C THR A 141 18.32 -14.51 -17.20
N HIS A 142 17.09 -14.10 -16.99
CA HIS A 142 15.92 -14.59 -17.69
C HIS A 142 15.78 -13.83 -19.01
N THR A 143 15.51 -14.53 -20.10
CA THR A 143 15.12 -13.96 -21.40
C THR A 143 13.89 -14.67 -21.94
N ASN A 144 13.01 -13.92 -22.60
CA ASN A 144 11.91 -14.44 -23.38
C ASN A 144 11.83 -13.66 -24.69
N SER A 145 12.19 -14.33 -25.80
CA SER A 145 12.16 -13.74 -27.13
C SER A 145 11.15 -14.48 -28.00
N GLY A 146 9.96 -13.92 -28.14
CA GLY A 146 8.85 -14.50 -28.89
C GLY A 146 8.36 -15.83 -28.33
N GLY A 147 8.35 -15.98 -26.99
CA GLY A 147 8.00 -17.22 -26.30
C GLY A 147 9.16 -18.19 -26.13
N LEU A 148 10.35 -17.88 -26.65
CA LEU A 148 11.54 -18.67 -26.41
C LEU A 148 12.19 -18.25 -25.08
N ILE A 149 11.93 -19.03 -24.03
CA ILE A 149 12.40 -18.74 -22.67
C ILE A 149 13.78 -19.36 -22.40
N SER A 150 14.69 -18.59 -21.83
CA SER A 150 15.99 -19.06 -21.33
C SER A 150 16.32 -18.44 -19.98
N ASN A 151 16.97 -19.22 -19.10
CA ASN A 151 17.51 -18.74 -17.83
C ASN A 151 18.99 -19.08 -17.79
N ILE A 152 19.85 -18.06 -17.76
CA ILE A 152 21.31 -18.23 -17.78
C ILE A 152 21.87 -17.75 -16.46
N THR A 153 22.50 -18.67 -15.73
CA THR A 153 23.24 -18.36 -14.50
C THR A 153 24.68 -18.00 -14.83
N THR A 154 25.16 -16.87 -14.29
CA THR A 154 26.56 -16.44 -14.39
C THR A 154 27.19 -16.47 -12.99
N GLY A 155 28.36 -17.12 -12.88
CA GLY A 155 29.03 -17.36 -11.60
C GLY A 155 28.49 -18.58 -10.86
N THR A 156 28.89 -18.74 -9.60
CA THR A 156 28.40 -19.81 -8.72
C THR A 156 27.48 -19.21 -7.68
N LEU A 157 26.20 -19.62 -7.69
CA LEU A 157 25.23 -19.18 -6.69
C LEU A 157 25.71 -19.62 -5.30
N ARG A 158 25.48 -18.78 -4.29
CA ARG A 158 25.79 -19.17 -2.91
C ARG A 158 24.75 -20.16 -2.43
N SER A 159 25.19 -21.37 -2.06
CA SER A 159 24.28 -22.42 -1.57
C SER A 159 23.45 -21.92 -0.37
N GLY A 160 22.13 -22.07 -0.48
CA GLY A 160 21.16 -21.59 0.51
C GLY A 160 21.00 -20.07 0.57
N GLY A 161 21.65 -19.33 -0.34
CA GLY A 161 21.47 -17.89 -0.50
C GLY A 161 20.17 -17.58 -1.23
N TRP A 162 19.72 -16.32 -1.16
CA TRP A 162 18.44 -15.90 -1.74
C TRP A 162 18.29 -16.30 -3.21
N LEU A 163 19.28 -15.99 -4.04
CA LEU A 163 19.21 -16.28 -5.48
C LEU A 163 19.27 -17.79 -5.80
N ASP A 164 19.87 -18.60 -4.93
CA ASP A 164 19.89 -20.08 -5.05
C ASP A 164 18.52 -20.69 -4.72
N GLN A 165 17.77 -20.04 -3.82
CA GLN A 165 16.44 -20.49 -3.38
C GLN A 165 15.30 -19.88 -4.21
N SER A 166 15.58 -18.85 -5.00
CA SER A 166 14.56 -18.15 -5.79
C SER A 166 14.05 -19.04 -6.93
N PRO A 167 12.73 -19.16 -7.10
CA PRO A 167 12.18 -19.75 -8.31
C PRO A 167 12.59 -18.95 -9.56
N SER A 168 12.64 -19.62 -10.72
CA SER A 168 12.87 -18.91 -11.98
C SER A 168 11.72 -17.94 -12.28
N VAL A 169 12.07 -16.79 -12.87
CA VAL A 169 11.10 -15.82 -13.40
C VAL A 169 10.17 -16.53 -14.39
N ARG A 170 8.89 -16.21 -14.30
CA ARG A 170 7.86 -16.67 -15.23
C ARG A 170 7.48 -15.52 -16.14
N SER A 171 7.30 -15.81 -17.43
CA SER A 171 6.82 -14.83 -18.41
C SER A 171 6.01 -15.56 -19.48
N GLY A 172 4.91 -14.95 -19.93
CA GLY A 172 4.07 -15.52 -20.98
C GLY A 172 4.71 -15.47 -22.36
N SER A 173 4.15 -16.16 -23.35
CA SER A 173 4.79 -16.34 -24.66
C SER A 173 4.72 -15.13 -25.60
N ASN A 174 3.92 -14.11 -25.29
CA ASN A 174 3.67 -12.98 -26.19
C ASN A 174 4.72 -11.85 -26.07
N TRP A 175 5.70 -12.01 -25.19
CA TRP A 175 6.87 -11.14 -25.14
C TRP A 175 7.69 -11.27 -26.42
N THR A 176 7.98 -10.15 -27.09
CA THR A 176 8.87 -10.13 -28.27
C THR A 176 10.34 -10.09 -27.86
N ASP A 177 10.63 -9.37 -26.77
CA ASP A 177 11.93 -9.34 -26.11
C ASP A 177 11.72 -8.91 -24.65
N PHE A 178 11.74 -9.86 -23.72
CA PHE A 178 11.67 -9.62 -22.30
C PHE A 178 12.90 -10.17 -21.61
N LYS A 179 13.48 -9.38 -20.71
CA LYS A 179 14.68 -9.74 -19.98
C LYS A 179 14.57 -9.29 -18.53
N VAL A 180 14.89 -10.21 -17.62
CA VAL A 180 15.09 -9.91 -16.20
C VAL A 180 16.50 -10.36 -15.82
N GLY A 181 17.33 -9.40 -15.42
CA GLY A 181 18.60 -9.68 -14.75
C GLY A 181 18.40 -9.62 -13.24
N VAL A 182 18.77 -10.68 -12.55
CA VAL A 182 18.79 -10.73 -11.08
C VAL A 182 20.24 -10.90 -10.65
N LEU A 183 20.76 -9.92 -9.92
CA LEU A 183 22.14 -9.90 -9.42
C LEU A 183 22.13 -10.02 -7.90
N SER A 184 22.93 -10.95 -7.38
CA SER A 184 23.32 -10.94 -5.98
C SER A 184 24.47 -9.95 -5.82
N ASP A 185 24.18 -8.74 -5.39
CA ASP A 185 25.05 -7.55 -5.53
C ASP A 185 25.87 -7.29 -4.26
N PRO A 186 27.17 -7.65 -4.23
CA PRO A 186 28.01 -7.45 -3.04
C PRO A 186 28.41 -5.97 -2.93
N GLY A 187 28.32 -5.39 -1.73
CA GLY A 187 28.66 -3.98 -1.52
C GLY A 187 27.50 -3.00 -1.75
N ALA A 188 26.34 -3.48 -2.20
CA ALA A 188 25.10 -2.70 -2.28
C ALA A 188 24.32 -2.70 -0.96
N GLY A 189 23.24 -1.94 -0.89
CA GLY A 189 22.40 -1.79 0.33
C GLY A 189 22.84 -0.62 1.23
N GLU A 190 22.02 -0.30 2.23
CA GLU A 190 22.18 0.88 3.10
C GLU A 190 23.55 0.92 3.81
N ASN A 191 24.08 -0.24 4.20
CA ASN A 191 25.38 -0.38 4.87
C ASN A 191 26.45 -1.06 4.00
N GLY A 192 26.15 -1.36 2.73
CA GLY A 192 27.07 -2.08 1.84
C GLY A 192 27.23 -3.58 2.15
N ASP A 193 26.38 -4.16 3.00
CA ASP A 193 26.45 -5.58 3.34
C ASP A 193 25.98 -6.50 2.19
N GLY A 194 25.26 -5.97 1.20
CA GLY A 194 24.79 -6.69 0.03
C GLY A 194 23.32 -6.44 -0.30
N ALA A 195 22.93 -6.68 -1.56
CA ALA A 195 21.54 -6.56 -2.01
C ALA A 195 21.19 -7.60 -3.08
N ILE A 196 19.91 -7.66 -3.43
CA ILE A 196 19.45 -8.29 -4.68
C ILE A 196 18.99 -7.20 -5.63
N THR A 197 19.68 -7.08 -6.76
CA THR A 197 19.40 -6.06 -7.77
C THR A 197 18.63 -6.68 -8.93
N TYR A 198 17.48 -6.11 -9.25
CA TYR A 198 16.65 -6.52 -10.39
C TYR A 198 16.75 -5.48 -11.51
N THR A 199 17.08 -5.92 -12.71
CA THR A 199 17.04 -5.11 -13.93
C THR A 199 16.03 -5.70 -14.89
N LEU A 200 14.99 -4.94 -15.23
CA LEU A 200 13.92 -5.38 -16.11
C LEU A 200 13.94 -4.58 -17.40
N SER A 201 13.78 -5.27 -18.53
CA SER A 201 13.51 -4.64 -19.82
C SER A 201 12.55 -5.49 -20.62
N GLY A 202 11.56 -4.87 -21.26
CA GLY A 202 10.55 -5.61 -22.02
C GLY A 202 10.07 -4.85 -23.24
N ARG A 203 9.79 -5.59 -24.31
CA ARG A 203 9.04 -5.19 -25.49
C ARG A 203 8.09 -6.34 -25.84
N GLY A 204 6.82 -6.05 -26.03
CA GLY A 204 5.81 -7.07 -26.26
C GLY A 204 4.41 -6.51 -26.10
N THR A 205 3.43 -7.36 -26.38
CA THR A 205 2.01 -7.12 -26.07
C THR A 205 1.73 -7.44 -24.59
N GLU A 206 0.59 -6.99 -24.05
CA GLU A 206 0.19 -7.21 -22.64
C GLU A 206 0.22 -8.70 -22.27
N ASP A 207 1.28 -9.13 -21.61
CA ASP A 207 1.47 -10.51 -21.14
C ASP A 207 2.11 -10.48 -19.76
N GLU A 208 1.73 -11.42 -18.91
CA GLU A 208 2.15 -11.44 -17.52
C GLU A 208 3.64 -11.83 -17.41
N ALA A 209 4.34 -11.19 -16.49
CA ALA A 209 5.64 -11.63 -16.03
C ALA A 209 5.69 -11.56 -14.50
N THR A 210 5.95 -12.70 -13.88
CA THR A 210 5.95 -12.84 -12.42
C THR A 210 7.38 -13.05 -11.93
N LEU A 211 7.82 -12.16 -11.04
CA LEU A 211 9.06 -12.34 -10.28
C LEU A 211 8.69 -13.02 -8.97
N LEU A 212 9.26 -14.20 -8.74
CA LEU A 212 8.99 -15.03 -7.57
C LEU A 212 10.17 -14.95 -6.59
N PHE A 213 9.85 -14.92 -5.31
CA PHE A 213 10.83 -14.91 -4.22
C PHE A 213 10.88 -16.27 -3.53
N PRO A 214 11.99 -16.62 -2.86
CA PRO A 214 12.03 -17.79 -1.99
C PRO A 214 10.94 -17.70 -0.91
N PRO A 215 10.35 -18.83 -0.50
CA PRO A 215 9.45 -18.84 0.65
C PRO A 215 10.20 -18.36 1.89
N VAL A 216 9.56 -17.46 2.63
CA VAL A 216 10.08 -16.95 3.89
C VAL A 216 9.41 -17.72 5.03
N ASP A 217 10.18 -18.57 5.70
CA ASP A 217 9.67 -19.35 6.83
C ASP A 217 9.57 -18.48 8.09
N MET A 218 8.35 -18.34 8.60
CA MET A 218 8.03 -17.61 9.83
C MET A 218 7.77 -18.54 11.02
N SER A 219 7.68 -19.85 10.79
CA SER A 219 7.11 -20.84 11.72
C SER A 219 7.87 -20.98 13.03
N ALA A 220 9.18 -20.71 13.05
CA ALA A 220 10.02 -20.83 14.24
C ALA A 220 9.56 -19.96 15.43
N HIS A 221 8.81 -18.90 15.16
CA HIS A 221 8.33 -17.96 16.17
C HIS A 221 6.86 -18.17 16.56
N TRP A 222 6.19 -19.14 15.94
CA TRP A 222 4.77 -19.37 16.15
C TRP A 222 4.51 -20.80 16.61
N ILE A 223 3.87 -20.95 17.76
CA ILE A 223 3.31 -22.23 18.18
C ILE A 223 2.11 -22.53 17.25
N PRO A 224 1.97 -23.73 16.68
CA PRO A 224 0.81 -24.09 15.88
C PRO A 224 -0.51 -23.78 16.61
N GLY A 225 -1.38 -22.99 15.97
CA GLY A 225 -2.65 -22.53 16.54
C GLY A 225 -2.57 -21.30 17.47
N ALA A 226 -1.38 -20.73 17.70
CA ALA A 226 -1.22 -19.54 18.54
C ALA A 226 -1.36 -18.21 17.78
N ILE A 227 -1.34 -18.25 16.44
CA ILE A 227 -1.57 -17.04 15.64
C ILE A 227 -3.08 -16.76 15.62
N THR A 228 -3.48 -15.64 16.23
CA THR A 228 -4.86 -15.13 16.17
C THR A 228 -5.01 -14.08 15.07
N ALA A 229 -6.26 -13.76 14.70
CA ALA A 229 -6.54 -12.65 13.77
C ALA A 229 -5.99 -11.30 14.28
N LEU A 230 -5.93 -11.10 15.60
CA LEU A 230 -5.34 -9.89 16.20
C LEU A 230 -3.82 -9.84 15.98
N ASN A 231 -3.11 -10.95 16.14
CA ASN A 231 -1.67 -11.02 15.89
C ASN A 231 -1.33 -10.71 14.42
N LEU A 232 -2.22 -11.09 13.50
CA LEU A 232 -2.04 -10.85 12.07
C LEU A 232 -2.36 -9.41 11.68
N ASN A 233 -3.36 -8.78 12.30
CA ASN A 233 -3.66 -7.35 12.13
C ASN A 233 -2.49 -6.44 12.58
N GLU A 234 -1.72 -6.92 13.56
CA GLU A 234 -0.53 -6.23 14.08
C GLU A 234 0.75 -6.64 13.35
N THR A 235 0.70 -7.61 12.43
CA THR A 235 1.85 -8.01 11.63
C THR A 235 2.19 -6.91 10.62
N ARG A 236 3.49 -6.61 10.49
CA ARG A 236 4.02 -5.66 9.51
C ARG A 236 5.02 -6.39 8.63
N ILE A 237 4.87 -6.23 7.32
CA ILE A 237 5.85 -6.64 6.33
C ILE A 237 6.48 -5.35 5.80
N SER A 238 7.80 -5.30 5.82
CA SER A 238 8.56 -4.13 5.37
C SER A 238 9.76 -4.61 4.56
N PHE A 239 10.11 -3.83 3.55
CA PHE A 239 11.32 -4.02 2.76
C PHE A 239 11.82 -2.65 2.35
N LEU A 240 13.15 -2.51 2.25
CA LEU A 240 13.77 -1.32 1.69
C LEU A 240 14.01 -1.56 0.21
N TYR A 241 13.67 -0.58 -0.62
CA TYR A 241 13.93 -0.66 -2.06
C TYR A 241 14.51 0.66 -2.58
N GLN A 242 15.35 0.55 -3.59
CA GLN A 242 15.84 1.68 -4.36
C GLN A 242 15.48 1.43 -5.83
N GLY A 243 14.68 2.33 -6.41
CA GLY A 243 14.16 2.19 -7.77
C GLY A 243 14.44 3.43 -8.62
N SER A 244 14.36 3.26 -9.94
CA SER A 244 14.33 4.42 -10.84
C SER A 244 13.03 5.22 -10.63
N PRO A 245 13.02 6.55 -10.88
CA PRO A 245 11.81 7.35 -10.78
C PRO A 245 10.65 6.75 -11.57
N GLY A 246 9.49 6.59 -10.93
CA GLY A 246 8.28 6.00 -11.55
C GLY A 246 8.19 4.47 -11.50
N THR A 247 9.12 3.78 -10.81
CA THR A 247 8.97 2.35 -10.54
C THR A 247 7.84 2.12 -9.54
N VAL A 248 6.85 1.31 -9.91
CA VAL A 248 5.74 0.88 -9.04
C VAL A 248 5.87 -0.61 -8.83
N PHE A 249 5.71 -1.05 -7.59
CA PHE A 249 5.64 -2.47 -7.23
C PHE A 249 4.25 -2.77 -6.70
N ASP A 250 3.71 -3.90 -7.14
CA ASP A 250 2.57 -4.54 -6.48
C ASP A 250 3.10 -5.73 -5.68
N PHE A 251 2.67 -5.85 -4.42
CA PHE A 251 3.11 -6.90 -3.52
C PHE A 251 1.95 -7.79 -3.16
N VAL A 252 2.02 -9.04 -3.64
CA VAL A 252 1.08 -10.08 -3.30
C VAL A 252 1.77 -11.06 -2.35
N ALA A 253 1.19 -11.26 -1.17
CA ALA A 253 1.63 -12.26 -0.21
C ALA A 253 0.66 -13.44 -0.24
N GLU A 254 1.16 -14.61 -0.62
CA GLU A 254 0.35 -15.83 -0.80
C GLU A 254 0.82 -16.94 0.16
N SER A 255 -0.09 -17.85 0.51
CA SER A 255 0.27 -19.07 1.22
C SER A 255 0.97 -20.05 0.27
N GLY A 256 2.01 -20.74 0.76
CA GLY A 256 2.81 -21.66 -0.06
C GLY A 256 2.07 -22.88 -0.59
N ASP A 257 0.84 -23.15 -0.11
CA ASP A 257 -0.04 -24.23 -0.57
C ASP A 257 -1.08 -23.77 -1.61
N GLY A 258 -1.10 -22.49 -1.98
CA GLY A 258 -2.05 -21.93 -2.96
C GLY A 258 -3.51 -21.99 -2.51
N LEU A 259 -3.77 -22.41 -1.27
CA LEU A 259 -5.07 -22.43 -0.64
C LEU A 259 -5.12 -21.29 0.37
N ILE A 260 -5.87 -20.23 0.06
CA ILE A 260 -6.22 -19.21 1.05
C ILE A 260 -7.18 -19.86 2.06
N SER A 261 -6.63 -20.65 2.98
CA SER A 261 -7.35 -21.21 4.13
C SER A 261 -6.89 -20.57 5.45
N ALA A 262 -6.05 -19.55 5.38
CA ALA A 262 -5.76 -18.71 6.52
C ALA A 262 -6.79 -17.58 6.59
N SER A 263 -7.71 -17.67 7.54
CA SER A 263 -8.58 -16.56 7.99
C SER A 263 -7.75 -15.45 8.69
N GLY A 264 -6.61 -15.07 8.10
CA GLY A 264 -5.52 -14.44 8.83
C GLY A 264 -4.37 -13.90 7.99
N PHE A 265 -4.35 -14.01 6.66
CA PHE A 265 -3.46 -13.10 5.93
C PHE A 265 -3.98 -11.66 6.11
N PRO A 266 -3.12 -10.66 6.41
CA PRO A 266 -3.56 -9.28 6.47
C PRO A 266 -4.12 -8.90 5.11
N VAL A 267 -5.39 -8.48 5.10
CA VAL A 267 -5.95 -7.78 3.96
C VAL A 267 -5.12 -6.51 3.81
N VAL A 268 -4.57 -6.26 2.62
CA VAL A 268 -4.04 -4.93 2.27
C VAL A 268 -5.23 -3.98 2.40
N ALA A 269 -5.26 -3.18 3.47
CA ALA A 269 -6.40 -2.33 3.77
C ALA A 269 -6.54 -1.27 2.67
N ALA A 270 -7.54 -1.41 1.81
CA ALA A 270 -8.13 -0.27 1.14
C ALA A 270 -8.78 0.58 2.24
N SER A 271 -8.36 1.84 2.38
CA SER A 271 -8.99 2.80 3.29
C SER A 271 -10.47 2.95 2.92
N SER A 272 -11.36 2.70 3.88
CA SER A 272 -12.81 2.85 3.74
C SER A 272 -13.26 4.31 3.63
N ASP A 273 -12.39 5.26 4.01
CA ASP A 273 -12.75 6.68 4.16
C ASP A 273 -12.82 7.42 2.80
N GLU A 274 -12.38 6.78 1.71
CA GLU A 274 -12.38 7.35 0.35
C GLU A 274 -13.29 6.62 -0.66
N THR A 275 -14.10 5.64 -0.23
CA THR A 275 -14.94 4.87 -1.19
C THR A 275 -16.04 5.74 -1.80
N LEU A 276 -15.82 6.18 -3.04
CA LEU A 276 -16.79 7.01 -3.77
C LEU A 276 -18.12 6.27 -3.98
N GLY A 277 -18.10 5.07 -4.58
CA GLY A 277 -19.29 4.25 -4.78
C GLY A 277 -18.96 2.77 -4.66
N TYR A 278 -19.88 1.98 -4.10
CA TYR A 278 -19.69 0.55 -3.92
C TYR A 278 -20.94 -0.22 -4.31
N TRP A 279 -20.88 -1.00 -5.38
CA TRP A 279 -22.01 -1.78 -5.88
C TRP A 279 -21.78 -3.26 -5.62
N ARG A 280 -22.71 -3.87 -4.89
CA ARG A 280 -22.79 -5.32 -4.74
C ARG A 280 -23.99 -5.82 -5.53
N PHE A 281 -23.78 -6.85 -6.33
CA PHE A 281 -24.85 -7.52 -7.07
C PHE A 281 -25.48 -8.66 -6.27
N ASP A 282 -25.51 -8.49 -4.95
CA ASP A 282 -25.95 -9.48 -3.98
C ASP A 282 -26.87 -8.83 -2.94
N ASP A 283 -27.65 -7.84 -3.39
CA ASP A 283 -28.61 -7.15 -2.54
C ASP A 283 -29.86 -8.00 -2.32
N GLY A 284 -30.64 -7.70 -1.26
CA GLY A 284 -31.75 -8.56 -0.83
C GLY A 284 -32.91 -8.75 -1.82
N VAL A 285 -32.82 -8.16 -3.02
CA VAL A 285 -33.76 -8.35 -4.13
C VAL A 285 -33.20 -9.24 -5.25
N ALA A 286 -31.93 -9.65 -5.15
CA ALA A 286 -31.25 -10.50 -6.12
C ALA A 286 -31.84 -11.91 -6.16
N SER A 287 -32.11 -12.40 -7.38
CA SER A 287 -32.50 -13.78 -7.63
C SER A 287 -31.97 -14.23 -8.99
N ASN A 288 -31.49 -15.47 -9.08
CA ASN A 288 -30.84 -15.97 -10.29
C ASN A 288 -31.71 -15.79 -11.54
N GLY A 289 -31.19 -15.12 -12.56
CA GLY A 289 -31.88 -14.80 -13.81
C GLY A 289 -32.78 -13.57 -13.77
N ALA A 290 -33.00 -12.94 -12.62
CA ALA A 290 -33.78 -11.71 -12.54
C ALA A 290 -33.00 -10.52 -13.12
N VAL A 291 -33.72 -9.58 -13.73
CA VAL A 291 -33.12 -8.36 -14.28
C VAL A 291 -32.66 -7.44 -13.16
N VAL A 292 -31.45 -6.92 -13.27
CA VAL A 292 -30.96 -5.87 -12.36
C VAL A 292 -31.69 -4.57 -12.72
N LEU A 293 -32.66 -4.17 -11.89
CA LEU A 293 -33.45 -2.94 -12.08
C LEU A 293 -32.76 -1.71 -11.46
N VAL A 294 -32.00 -1.93 -10.39
CA VAL A 294 -31.14 -0.95 -9.74
C VAL A 294 -30.01 -1.73 -9.07
N ALA A 295 -28.76 -1.36 -9.32
CA ALA A 295 -27.64 -1.79 -8.48
C ALA A 295 -27.46 -0.74 -7.39
N LYS A 296 -27.77 -1.11 -6.14
CA LYS A 296 -27.71 -0.18 -5.02
C LYS A 296 -26.26 0.17 -4.69
N ASP A 297 -25.99 1.46 -4.55
CA ASP A 297 -24.76 1.96 -3.99
C ASP A 297 -24.79 1.80 -2.46
N SER A 298 -23.89 0.96 -1.97
CA SER A 298 -23.78 0.59 -0.57
C SER A 298 -22.93 1.59 0.23
N SER A 299 -22.19 2.50 -0.42
CA SER A 299 -21.46 3.58 0.27
C SER A 299 -22.38 4.67 0.80
N SER A 300 -23.67 4.64 0.43
CA SER A 300 -24.66 5.66 0.77
C SER A 300 -24.38 7.05 0.16
N ASN A 301 -23.45 7.15 -0.79
CA ASN A 301 -23.12 8.40 -1.48
C ASN A 301 -24.08 8.75 -2.63
N GLY A 302 -25.09 7.90 -2.86
CA GLY A 302 -26.18 8.17 -3.80
C GLY A 302 -25.83 7.86 -5.25
N PHE A 303 -24.89 6.93 -5.48
CA PHE A 303 -24.47 6.52 -6.81
C PHE A 303 -25.18 5.26 -7.31
N ASN A 304 -26.44 5.02 -6.91
CA ASN A 304 -27.23 3.88 -7.40
C ASN A 304 -27.15 3.78 -8.94
N ALA A 305 -26.70 2.63 -9.45
CA ALA A 305 -26.57 2.44 -10.88
C ALA A 305 -27.88 1.90 -11.45
N ILE A 306 -28.40 2.55 -12.49
CA ILE A 306 -29.72 2.25 -13.07
C ILE A 306 -29.52 1.79 -14.52
N PRO A 307 -30.30 0.80 -15.01
CA PRO A 307 -30.32 0.41 -16.40
C PRO A 307 -30.53 1.60 -17.33
N THR A 308 -29.72 1.66 -18.38
CA THR A 308 -30.03 2.53 -19.52
C THR A 308 -31.18 1.95 -20.33
N SER A 309 -31.64 2.65 -21.37
CA SER A 309 -32.63 2.12 -22.32
C SER A 309 -32.20 0.82 -23.03
N ARG A 310 -30.94 0.39 -22.87
CA ARG A 310 -30.41 -0.87 -23.38
C ARG A 310 -30.47 -2.05 -22.37
N GLY A 311 -30.89 -1.81 -21.13
CA GLY A 311 -31.11 -2.81 -20.07
C GLY A 311 -29.87 -3.10 -19.21
N GLY A 312 -30.05 -3.55 -17.96
CA GLY A 312 -29.01 -3.58 -16.92
C GLY A 312 -28.40 -4.94 -16.59
N GLY A 313 -28.50 -5.94 -17.47
CA GLY A 313 -28.04 -7.31 -17.18
C GLY A 313 -28.96 -8.07 -16.24
N THR A 314 -28.55 -9.27 -15.84
CA THR A 314 -29.30 -10.17 -14.96
C THR A 314 -28.45 -10.64 -13.80
N TYR A 315 -29.02 -10.84 -12.63
CA TYR A 315 -28.33 -11.50 -11.52
C TYR A 315 -28.01 -12.95 -11.91
N SER A 316 -26.81 -13.41 -11.57
CA SER A 316 -26.36 -14.77 -11.84
C SER A 316 -25.72 -15.38 -10.60
N ASN A 317 -26.03 -16.64 -10.29
CA ASN A 317 -25.30 -17.39 -9.27
C ASN A 317 -23.89 -17.82 -9.73
N ASP A 318 -23.54 -17.57 -11.00
CA ASP A 318 -22.18 -17.72 -11.50
C ASP A 318 -21.34 -16.51 -11.10
N VAL A 319 -20.61 -16.65 -10.00
CA VAL A 319 -19.86 -15.56 -9.37
C VAL A 319 -18.36 -15.64 -9.65
N PRO A 320 -17.63 -14.51 -9.69
CA PRO A 320 -16.17 -14.48 -9.83
C PRO A 320 -15.43 -15.10 -8.64
N GLY A 321 -16.08 -15.18 -7.48
CA GLY A 321 -15.61 -15.85 -6.29
C GLY A 321 -16.77 -16.02 -5.31
N THR A 322 -16.76 -17.08 -4.50
CA THR A 322 -17.80 -17.38 -3.51
C THR A 322 -17.69 -16.52 -2.25
N ILE A 323 -16.53 -15.90 -2.04
CA ILE A 323 -16.24 -14.91 -1.00
C ILE A 323 -15.66 -13.67 -1.69
N ILE A 324 -16.10 -12.49 -1.29
CA ILE A 324 -15.55 -11.20 -1.72
C ILE A 324 -15.24 -10.33 -0.51
N PHE A 325 -14.26 -9.45 -0.64
CA PHE A 325 -13.99 -8.43 0.37
C PHE A 325 -15.00 -7.27 0.24
N ASP A 326 -15.59 -6.89 1.37
CA ASP A 326 -16.43 -5.70 1.51
C ASP A 326 -15.59 -4.58 2.15
N PRO A 327 -15.12 -3.59 1.36
CA PRO A 327 -14.24 -2.53 1.85
C PRO A 327 -14.96 -1.57 2.80
N LEU A 328 -16.29 -1.43 2.71
CA LEU A 328 -17.04 -0.56 3.62
C LEU A 328 -17.20 -1.19 5.00
N ALA A 329 -17.34 -2.51 5.05
CA ALA A 329 -17.45 -3.26 6.29
C ALA A 329 -16.08 -3.76 6.81
N ASN A 330 -15.01 -3.55 6.04
CA ASN A 330 -13.68 -4.13 6.24
C ASN A 330 -13.74 -5.63 6.59
N ALA A 331 -14.52 -6.39 5.82
CA ALA A 331 -14.80 -7.79 6.13
C ALA A 331 -15.02 -8.62 4.86
N ALA A 332 -14.57 -9.87 4.88
CA ALA A 332 -14.92 -10.84 3.85
C ALA A 332 -16.39 -11.28 4.01
N ARG A 333 -17.12 -11.36 2.90
CA ARG A 333 -18.53 -11.75 2.87
C ARG A 333 -18.78 -12.79 1.80
N SER A 334 -19.81 -13.61 1.99
CA SER A 334 -20.31 -14.47 0.92
C SER A 334 -20.78 -13.63 -0.27
N ASN A 335 -20.46 -14.11 -1.45
CA ASN A 335 -20.91 -13.56 -2.72
C ASN A 335 -21.82 -14.58 -3.40
N GLN A 336 -23.12 -14.33 -3.37
CA GLN A 336 -24.12 -15.27 -3.89
C GLN A 336 -24.51 -14.95 -5.33
N PHE A 337 -24.40 -13.69 -5.74
CA PHE A 337 -24.82 -13.23 -7.06
C PHE A 337 -23.82 -12.25 -7.70
N SER A 338 -23.66 -12.37 -9.02
CA SER A 338 -22.94 -11.45 -9.89
C SER A 338 -23.92 -10.78 -10.85
N MET A 339 -23.45 -9.80 -11.62
CA MET A 339 -24.19 -9.27 -12.76
C MET A 339 -23.70 -9.92 -14.05
N ASP A 340 -24.55 -10.73 -14.66
CA ASP A 340 -24.34 -11.28 -15.99
C ASP A 340 -24.66 -10.22 -17.07
N VAL A 341 -23.65 -9.92 -17.87
CA VAL A 341 -23.68 -9.00 -19.01
C VAL A 341 -23.39 -9.70 -20.34
N SER A 342 -23.49 -11.04 -20.41
CA SER A 342 -23.24 -11.83 -21.61
C SER A 342 -24.16 -11.49 -22.78
N ALA A 343 -25.37 -11.00 -22.50
CA ALA A 343 -26.28 -10.49 -23.52
C ALA A 343 -25.77 -9.17 -24.13
N SER A 344 -26.05 -8.95 -25.41
CA SER A 344 -25.61 -7.73 -26.09
C SER A 344 -26.22 -6.47 -25.46
N ASN A 345 -25.44 -5.38 -25.44
CA ASN A 345 -25.87 -4.04 -25.06
C ASN A 345 -26.32 -3.87 -23.59
N ARG A 346 -25.91 -4.72 -22.65
CA ARG A 346 -26.21 -4.51 -21.22
C ARG A 346 -25.38 -3.37 -20.64
N ARG A 347 -26.05 -2.46 -19.92
CA ARG A 347 -25.44 -1.26 -19.37
C ARG A 347 -26.21 -0.69 -18.19
N LEU A 348 -25.49 -0.51 -17.10
CA LEU A 348 -25.88 0.38 -16.00
C LEU A 348 -25.20 1.74 -16.15
N ALA A 349 -25.84 2.77 -15.60
CA ALA A 349 -25.28 4.11 -15.52
C ALA A 349 -25.49 4.67 -14.12
N VAL A 350 -24.47 5.36 -13.63
CA VAL A 350 -24.50 6.10 -12.36
C VAL A 350 -24.87 7.56 -12.62
N PRO A 351 -25.47 8.27 -11.65
CA PRO A 351 -25.79 9.69 -11.79
C PRO A 351 -24.55 10.54 -12.08
N ASN A 352 -24.69 11.56 -12.93
CA ASN A 352 -23.62 12.53 -13.17
C ASN A 352 -23.36 13.37 -11.91
N LYS A 353 -22.12 13.32 -11.40
CA LYS A 353 -21.69 14.01 -10.18
C LYS A 353 -20.25 14.47 -10.34
N SER A 354 -19.92 15.61 -9.74
CA SER A 354 -18.57 16.18 -9.75
C SER A 354 -17.52 15.28 -9.08
N ALA A 355 -17.93 14.36 -8.21
CA ALA A 355 -17.04 13.39 -7.56
C ALA A 355 -16.27 12.49 -8.55
N PHE A 356 -16.80 12.25 -9.77
CA PHE A 356 -16.08 11.50 -10.81
C PHE A 356 -15.20 12.38 -11.71
N ASN A 357 -15.07 13.67 -11.39
CA ASN A 357 -14.18 14.61 -12.08
C ASN A 357 -12.84 14.79 -11.34
N THR A 358 -12.49 13.87 -10.45
CA THR A 358 -11.21 13.82 -9.74
C THR A 358 -10.39 12.62 -10.21
N SER A 359 -9.18 12.46 -9.67
CA SER A 359 -8.50 11.17 -9.70
C SER A 359 -9.24 10.18 -8.79
N PHE A 360 -9.46 8.96 -9.25
CA PHE A 360 -10.03 7.87 -8.47
C PHE A 360 -9.54 6.53 -9.01
N THR A 361 -9.53 5.53 -8.15
CA THR A 361 -9.23 4.14 -8.50
C THR A 361 -10.54 3.36 -8.66
N ILE A 362 -10.55 2.35 -9.53
CA ILE A 362 -11.66 1.41 -9.63
C ILE A 362 -11.13 0.02 -9.29
N GLU A 363 -11.79 -0.63 -8.34
CA GLU A 363 -11.59 -2.04 -8.03
C GLU A 363 -12.85 -2.82 -8.43
N MET A 364 -12.66 -3.98 -9.06
CA MET A 364 -13.78 -4.83 -9.50
C MET A 364 -13.41 -6.31 -9.49
N PHE A 365 -14.38 -7.16 -9.17
CA PHE A 365 -14.28 -8.61 -9.29
C PHE A 365 -15.07 -9.06 -10.52
N VAL A 366 -14.40 -9.57 -11.54
CA VAL A 366 -15.01 -9.93 -12.83
C VAL A 366 -14.67 -11.38 -13.18
N LYS A 367 -15.64 -12.10 -13.73
CA LYS A 367 -15.45 -13.42 -14.33
C LYS A 367 -15.62 -13.31 -15.83
N ILE A 368 -14.58 -13.66 -16.58
CA ILE A 368 -14.63 -13.68 -18.05
C ILE A 368 -14.76 -15.14 -18.48
N ASN A 369 -15.85 -15.45 -19.20
CA ASN A 369 -16.11 -16.81 -19.68
C ASN A 369 -15.40 -17.03 -21.01
N GLY A 370 -14.17 -17.54 -20.95
CA GLY A 370 -13.36 -17.88 -22.12
C GLY A 370 -12.25 -16.87 -22.43
N GLU A 371 -11.45 -17.20 -23.44
CA GLU A 371 -10.34 -16.35 -23.91
C GLU A 371 -10.88 -15.22 -24.81
N PRO A 372 -10.54 -13.95 -24.54
CA PRO A 372 -10.95 -12.81 -25.35
C PRO A 372 -10.37 -12.85 -26.76
N ALA A 373 -11.16 -12.47 -27.78
CA ALA A 373 -10.69 -12.38 -29.16
C ALA A 373 -9.82 -11.12 -29.46
N GLY A 374 -9.61 -10.24 -28.49
CA GLY A 374 -8.86 -8.99 -28.62
C GLY A 374 -8.63 -8.28 -27.28
N TYR A 375 -7.87 -7.18 -27.29
CA TYR A 375 -7.56 -6.39 -26.08
C TYR A 375 -8.82 -5.81 -25.45
N HIS A 376 -8.94 -5.98 -24.14
CA HIS A 376 -9.98 -5.36 -23.36
C HIS A 376 -9.54 -4.01 -22.83
N THR A 377 -10.18 -2.94 -23.30
CA THR A 377 -10.16 -1.68 -22.56
C THR A 377 -11.32 -1.68 -21.58
N PHE A 378 -11.11 -2.28 -20.40
CA PHE A 378 -12.14 -2.37 -19.36
C PHE A 378 -12.53 -1.01 -18.80
N LEU A 379 -11.69 0.02 -18.93
CA LEU A 379 -12.01 1.38 -18.54
C LEU A 379 -11.56 2.35 -19.62
N ARG A 380 -12.51 3.08 -20.20
CA ARG A 380 -12.25 4.14 -21.18
C ARG A 380 -12.83 5.47 -20.74
N ARG A 381 -12.03 6.53 -20.92
CA ARG A 381 -12.51 7.91 -20.87
C ARG A 381 -12.92 8.34 -22.27
N ASN A 382 -14.22 8.55 -22.49
CA ASN A 382 -14.71 9.10 -23.74
C ASN A 382 -14.82 10.61 -23.63
N ALA A 383 -13.95 11.35 -24.34
CA ALA A 383 -14.01 12.80 -24.47
C ALA A 383 -14.81 13.18 -25.73
N GLY A 384 -16.14 13.12 -25.63
CA GLY A 384 -17.08 13.56 -26.68
C GLY A 384 -17.93 14.74 -26.21
N SER A 385 -19.08 14.99 -26.86
CA SER A 385 -20.06 16.00 -26.40
C SER A 385 -20.57 15.73 -24.98
N ASN A 386 -20.52 14.48 -24.52
CA ASN A 386 -20.73 14.07 -23.13
C ASN A 386 -19.50 13.31 -22.63
N SER A 387 -18.59 14.00 -21.94
CA SER A 387 -17.45 13.37 -21.28
C SER A 387 -17.92 12.32 -20.28
N ARG A 388 -17.46 11.08 -20.41
CA ARG A 388 -17.82 9.99 -19.49
C ARG A 388 -16.67 9.03 -19.27
N TRP A 389 -16.63 8.47 -18.06
CA TRP A 389 -15.99 7.19 -17.81
C TRP A 389 -16.93 6.08 -18.22
N GLN A 390 -16.42 5.08 -18.91
CA GLN A 390 -17.17 3.90 -19.27
C GLN A 390 -16.32 2.67 -19.00
N ILE A 391 -16.90 1.75 -18.24
CA ILE A 391 -16.41 0.38 -18.15
C ILE A 391 -17.08 -0.41 -19.29
N ASP A 392 -16.29 -1.06 -20.13
CA ASP A 392 -16.78 -1.84 -21.28
C ASP A 392 -16.25 -3.26 -21.21
N PHE A 393 -17.14 -4.23 -21.45
CA PHE A 393 -16.83 -5.66 -21.39
C PHE A 393 -17.01 -6.34 -22.75
N ASP A 394 -17.23 -5.55 -23.81
CA ASP A 394 -17.35 -6.07 -25.17
C ASP A 394 -15.97 -6.43 -25.75
N HIS A 395 -16.01 -7.42 -26.62
CA HIS A 395 -14.88 -7.87 -27.42
C HIS A 395 -15.04 -7.15 -28.76
N GLY A 396 -14.14 -6.19 -29.04
CA GLY A 396 -14.07 -5.56 -30.36
C GLY A 396 -13.73 -6.57 -31.45
#